data_AF-A0A7J8NCL6-F1
#
_entry.id   AF-A0A7J8NCL6-F1
#
_cell.length_a   1.000
_cell.length_b   1.000
_cell.length_c   1.000
_cell.angle_alpha   90.00
_cell.angle_beta   90.00
_cell.angle_gamma   90.00
#
_symmetry.space_group_name_H-M   'P 1'
#
loop_
_entity.id
_entity.type
_entity.pdbx_description
1 polymer ?
#
loop_
_entity_poly.entity_id
_entity_poly.type
_entity_poly.pdbx_seq_one_letter_code
_entity_poly.pdbx_strand_id
1 'polypeptide(L)'
;MVMMQFRAFNPTQVEETYSMVTANRFWSQIFGAAFSNKRWLHFFMLFVPITDLWMSALGVVCLALNLCAYDFISQEIYTAGDLEFETFYTKNILLNKGIRDWMATQDQPHENLIFCNSMIFSGVKNSGSRPPNPTINL
;
A
#
# COMPACT_ATOMS: atom_id res chain seq x y z
N MET A 1 40.75 1.99 9.30
CA MET A 1 40.65 2.22 7.84
C MET A 1 39.51 3.18 7.48
N VAL A 2 38.26 2.94 7.88
CA VAL A 2 37.10 3.81 7.55
C VAL A 2 37.26 5.27 8.04
N MET A 3 37.74 5.49 9.27
CA MET A 3 37.99 6.84 9.82
C MET A 3 39.05 7.65 9.03
N MET A 4 39.97 6.98 8.33
CA MET A 4 41.05 7.65 7.58
C MET A 4 40.53 8.22 6.25
N GLN A 5 39.49 7.61 5.66
CA GLN A 5 38.92 8.06 4.40
C GLN A 5 38.12 9.36 4.55
N PHE A 6 37.38 9.54 5.65
CA PHE A 6 36.64 10.79 5.93
C PHE A 6 37.59 11.98 6.13
N ARG A 7 38.79 11.74 6.68
CA ARG A 7 39.80 12.78 6.88
C ARG A 7 40.46 13.25 5.58
N ALA A 8 40.34 12.48 4.49
CA ALA A 8 40.87 12.84 3.18
C ALA A 8 39.95 13.78 2.38
N PHE A 9 38.76 14.13 2.91
CA PHE A 9 37.83 15.06 2.28
C PHE A 9 38.08 16.50 2.73
N ASN A 10 38.16 17.42 1.78
CA ASN A 10 38.18 18.86 2.05
C ASN A 10 36.95 19.55 1.42
N PRO A 11 36.13 20.31 2.17
CA PRO A 11 34.94 20.99 1.64
C PRO A 11 35.20 21.95 0.47
N THR A 12 36.41 22.52 0.37
CA THR A 12 36.76 23.48 -0.68
C THR A 12 37.55 22.85 -1.83
N GLN A 13 37.69 21.53 -1.87
CA GLN A 13 38.37 20.85 -2.98
C GLN A 13 37.55 20.98 -4.27
N VAL A 14 38.25 21.18 -5.39
CA VAL A 14 37.62 21.31 -6.73
C VAL A 14 37.33 19.94 -7.34
N GLU A 15 38.11 18.94 -6.95
CA GLU A 15 38.06 17.59 -7.50
C GLU A 15 36.94 16.75 -6.87
N GLU A 16 36.43 15.83 -7.67
CA GLU A 16 35.37 14.93 -7.26
C GLU A 16 35.94 13.82 -6.38
N THR A 17 35.42 13.63 -5.16
CA THR A 17 35.91 12.60 -4.22
C THR A 17 35.57 11.17 -4.67
N TYR A 18 34.75 11.01 -5.72
CA TYR A 18 34.36 9.72 -6.29
C TYR A 18 34.37 9.77 -7.82
N SER A 19 34.71 8.64 -8.45
CA SER A 19 34.70 8.51 -9.92
C SER A 19 33.31 8.16 -10.44
N MET A 20 32.67 9.11 -11.12
CA MET A 20 31.38 8.90 -11.81
C MET A 20 31.48 7.84 -12.91
N VAL A 21 32.61 7.80 -13.63
CA VAL A 21 32.85 6.86 -14.74
C VAL A 21 32.92 5.43 -14.23
N THR A 22 33.64 5.21 -13.12
CA THR A 22 33.76 3.89 -12.49
C THR A 22 32.41 3.44 -11.92
N ALA A 23 31.69 4.35 -11.26
CA ALA A 23 30.34 4.08 -10.76
C ALA A 23 29.38 3.71 -11.91
N ASN A 24 29.38 4.47 -13.01
CA ASN A 24 28.50 4.22 -14.15
C ASN A 24 28.76 2.85 -14.78
N ARG A 25 30.02 2.48 -14.98
CA ARG A 25 30.40 1.15 -15.50
C ARG A 25 29.91 0.03 -14.59
N PHE A 26 30.11 0.17 -13.28
CA PHE A 26 29.65 -0.80 -12.28
C PHE A 26 28.12 -0.98 -12.33
N TRP A 27 27.36 0.11 -12.25
CA TRP A 27 25.89 0.05 -12.25
C TRP A 27 25.32 -0.44 -13.58
N SER A 28 25.93 -0.07 -14.71
CA SER A 28 25.51 -0.55 -16.03
C SER A 28 25.69 -2.06 -16.19
N GLN A 29 26.72 -2.64 -15.57
CA GLN A 29 26.93 -4.09 -15.60
C GLN A 29 25.91 -4.86 -14.76
N ILE A 30 25.44 -4.28 -13.65
CA ILE A 30 24.50 -4.96 -12.74
C ILE A 30 23.05 -4.77 -13.20
N PHE A 31 22.66 -3.54 -13.56
CA PHE A 31 21.27 -3.17 -13.83
C PHE A 31 20.99 -2.90 -15.31
N GLY A 32 21.99 -2.97 -16.19
CA GLY A 32 21.86 -2.65 -17.62
C GLY A 32 21.73 -1.15 -17.93
N ALA A 33 21.56 -0.31 -16.91
CA ALA A 33 21.46 1.14 -17.02
C ALA A 33 22.16 1.81 -15.84
N ALA A 34 22.74 2.99 -16.07
CA ALA A 34 23.34 3.79 -15.02
C ALA A 34 23.23 5.29 -15.31
N PHE A 35 23.20 6.09 -14.24
CA PHE A 35 23.24 7.53 -14.35
C PHE A 35 24.62 7.99 -14.83
N SER A 36 24.65 8.83 -15.88
CA SER A 36 25.87 9.45 -16.41
C SER A 36 25.99 10.93 -16.01
N ASN A 37 24.85 11.59 -15.73
CA ASN A 37 24.79 12.99 -15.34
C ASN A 37 24.49 13.15 -13.84
N LYS A 38 25.41 13.80 -13.11
CA LYS A 38 25.28 14.04 -11.66
C LYS A 38 24.13 14.96 -11.29
N ARG A 39 23.87 15.99 -12.10
CA ARG A 39 22.78 16.93 -11.88
C ARG A 39 21.42 16.22 -12.03
N TRP A 40 21.33 15.34 -13.01
CA TRP A 40 20.14 14.51 -13.22
C TRP A 40 19.93 13.51 -12.07
N LEU A 41 20.99 12.86 -11.60
CA LEU A 41 20.92 11.96 -10.45
C LEU A 41 20.35 12.66 -9.21
N HIS A 42 20.87 13.85 -8.88
CA HIS A 42 20.40 14.60 -7.71
C HIS A 42 18.97 15.10 -7.89
N PHE A 43 18.60 15.54 -9.11
CA PHE A 43 17.22 15.91 -9.41
C PHE A 43 16.26 14.73 -9.26
N PHE A 44 16.63 13.56 -9.77
CA PHE A 44 15.83 12.33 -9.66
C PHE A 44 15.63 11.90 -8.21
N MET A 45 16.69 11.98 -7.38
CA MET A 45 16.63 11.68 -5.95
C MET A 45 15.66 12.60 -5.19
N LEU A 46 15.47 13.83 -5.66
CA LEU A 46 14.52 14.78 -5.10
C LEU A 46 13.11 14.57 -5.68
N PHE A 47 13.02 14.29 -6.98
CA PHE A 47 11.77 14.13 -7.70
C PHE A 47 10.96 12.93 -7.20
N VAL A 48 11.58 11.74 -7.08
CA VAL A 48 10.89 10.50 -6.67
C VAL A 48 10.11 10.66 -5.36
N PRO A 49 10.74 11.00 -4.21
CA PRO A 49 10.03 11.10 -2.94
C PRO A 49 9.00 12.24 -2.94
N ILE A 50 9.26 13.34 -3.66
CA ILE A 50 8.29 14.42 -3.79
C ILE A 50 7.06 13.91 -4.53
N THR A 51 7.21 13.36 -5.73
CA THR A 51 6.05 12.89 -6.50
C THR A 51 5.26 11.83 -5.78
N ASP A 52 5.93 10.92 -5.05
CA ASP A 52 5.26 9.91 -4.25
C ASP A 52 4.39 10.54 -3.16
N LEU A 53 4.94 11.51 -2.41
CA LEU A 53 4.19 12.23 -1.38
C LEU A 53 3.02 13.02 -1.97
N TRP A 54 3.19 13.64 -3.13
CA TRP A 54 2.12 14.35 -3.83
C TRP A 54 0.99 13.41 -4.27
N MET A 55 1.33 12.24 -4.85
CA MET A 55 0.33 11.24 -5.25
C MET A 55 -0.40 10.64 -4.04
N SER A 56 0.31 10.35 -2.95
CA SER A 56 -0.32 9.90 -1.70
C SER A 56 -1.25 10.96 -1.11
N ALA A 57 -0.85 12.23 -1.11
CA ALA A 57 -1.68 13.34 -0.61
C ALA A 57 -2.99 13.47 -1.41
N LEU A 58 -2.92 13.37 -2.74
CA LEU A 58 -4.11 13.34 -3.60
C LEU A 58 -5.01 12.14 -3.26
N GLY A 59 -4.43 10.96 -3.03
CA GLY A 59 -5.16 9.78 -2.58
C GLY A 59 -5.91 10.00 -1.26
N VAL A 60 -5.28 10.66 -0.29
CA VAL A 60 -5.91 10.99 1.00
C VAL A 60 -7.05 12.00 0.83
N VAL A 61 -6.91 12.98 -0.06
CA VAL A 61 -8.00 13.92 -0.38
C VAL A 61 -9.19 13.19 -0.98
N CYS A 62 -8.97 12.21 -1.87
CA CYS A 62 -10.05 11.36 -2.39
C CYS A 62 -10.72 10.54 -1.29
N LEU A 63 -9.95 9.94 -0.38
CA LEU A 63 -10.47 9.22 0.79
C LEU A 63 -11.31 10.11 1.71
N ALA A 64 -10.92 11.37 1.92
CA ALA A 64 -11.67 12.32 2.74
C ALA A 64 -13.06 12.63 2.15
N LEU A 65 -13.22 12.53 0.84
CA LEU A 65 -14.51 12.65 0.14
C LEU A 65 -15.23 11.31 -0.01
N ASN A 66 -14.74 10.24 0.64
CA ASN A 66 -15.20 8.86 0.47
C ASN A 66 -15.12 8.33 -0.98
N LEU A 67 -14.32 8.97 -1.84
CA LEU A 67 -14.05 8.56 -3.22
C LEU A 67 -12.89 7.56 -3.23
N CYS A 68 -13.13 6.37 -2.69
CA CYS A 68 -12.13 5.33 -2.63
C CYS A 68 -12.24 4.35 -3.81
N ALA A 69 -11.09 3.88 -4.29
CA ALA A 69 -11.00 2.76 -5.21
C ALA A 69 -11.11 1.43 -4.46
N TYR A 70 -12.18 1.25 -3.67
CA TYR A 70 -12.41 0.01 -2.92
C TYR A 70 -12.75 -1.15 -3.84
N ASP A 71 -13.58 -0.89 -4.87
CA ASP A 71 -14.20 -1.96 -5.63
C ASP A 71 -13.78 -2.02 -7.11
N PHE A 72 -13.27 -3.18 -7.53
CA PHE A 72 -13.21 -3.56 -8.94
C PHE A 72 -14.52 -4.27 -9.32
N ILE A 73 -15.44 -3.54 -9.95
CA ILE A 73 -16.78 -4.03 -10.33
C ILE A 73 -16.71 -5.32 -11.17
N SER A 74 -15.69 -5.47 -12.03
CA SER A 74 -15.50 -6.70 -12.80
C SER A 74 -15.27 -7.91 -11.90
N GLN A 75 -14.42 -7.80 -10.87
CA GLN A 75 -14.15 -8.90 -9.95
C GLN A 75 -15.36 -9.23 -9.07
N GLU A 76 -16.13 -8.23 -8.66
CA GLU A 76 -17.37 -8.44 -7.92
C GLU A 76 -18.39 -9.26 -8.73
N ILE A 77 -18.58 -8.92 -10.02
CA ILE A 77 -19.49 -9.64 -10.91
C ILE A 77 -19.00 -11.09 -11.13
N TYR A 78 -17.70 -11.31 -11.28
CA TYR A 78 -17.15 -12.67 -11.43
C TYR A 78 -17.29 -13.52 -10.16
N THR A 79 -16.95 -12.99 -8.98
CA THR A 79 -17.15 -13.72 -7.71
C THR A 79 -18.64 -13.93 -7.39
N ALA A 80 -19.53 -13.03 -7.83
CA ALA A 80 -20.97 -13.22 -7.70
C ALA A 80 -21.52 -14.32 -8.63
N GLY A 81 -20.91 -14.49 -9.81
CA GLY A 81 -21.27 -15.54 -10.78
C GLY A 81 -20.63 -16.91 -10.50
N ASP A 82 -19.44 -16.93 -9.90
CA ASP A 82 -18.69 -18.14 -9.56
C ASP A 82 -18.16 -18.08 -8.12
N LEU A 83 -18.76 -18.88 -7.24
CA LEU A 83 -18.45 -18.95 -5.81
C LEU A 83 -17.09 -19.59 -5.51
N GLU A 84 -16.46 -20.29 -6.48
CA GLU A 84 -15.11 -20.84 -6.33
C GLU A 84 -14.02 -19.84 -6.76
N PHE A 85 -14.40 -18.73 -7.38
CA PHE A 85 -13.45 -17.71 -7.83
C PHE A 85 -12.91 -16.89 -6.65
N GLU A 86 -11.69 -17.24 -6.23
CA GLU A 86 -11.02 -16.60 -5.10
C GLU A 86 -9.69 -15.96 -5.52
N THR A 87 -9.53 -14.66 -5.24
CA THR A 87 -8.28 -13.91 -5.45
C THR A 87 -7.80 -13.27 -4.16
N PHE A 88 -6.56 -12.77 -4.13
CA PHE A 88 -6.06 -11.97 -3.01
C PHE A 88 -6.93 -10.73 -2.73
N TYR A 89 -7.54 -10.16 -3.77
CA TYR A 89 -8.43 -9.01 -3.63
C TYR A 89 -9.71 -9.38 -2.87
N THR A 90 -10.39 -10.47 -3.25
CA THR A 90 -11.60 -10.95 -2.56
C THR A 90 -11.30 -11.33 -1.10
N LYS A 91 -10.13 -11.92 -0.82
CA LYS A 91 -9.66 -12.20 0.55
C LYS A 91 -9.46 -10.92 1.37
N ASN A 92 -8.87 -9.88 0.77
CA ASN A 92 -8.67 -8.60 1.44
C ASN A 92 -10.01 -7.91 1.77
N ILE A 93 -11.05 -8.07 0.95
CA ILE A 93 -12.40 -7.56 1.27
C ILE A 93 -12.95 -8.25 2.53
N LEU A 94 -12.82 -9.57 2.64
CA LEU A 94 -13.27 -10.32 3.81
C LEU A 94 -12.53 -9.91 5.08
N LEU A 95 -11.20 -9.71 4.97
CA LEU A 95 -10.38 -9.20 6.07
C LEU A 95 -10.83 -7.79 6.49
N ASN A 96 -11.04 -6.89 5.54
CA ASN A 96 -11.51 -5.53 5.80
C ASN A 96 -12.89 -5.52 6.47
N LYS A 97 -13.78 -6.46 6.10
CA LYS A 97 -15.07 -6.63 6.77
C LYS A 97 -14.90 -7.04 8.24
N GLY A 98 -14.06 -8.04 8.51
CA GLY A 98 -13.73 -8.43 9.88
C GLY A 98 -13.15 -7.26 10.68
N ILE A 99 -12.16 -6.55 10.14
CA ILE A 99 -11.55 -5.38 10.80
C ILE A 99 -12.60 -4.32 11.17
N ARG A 100 -13.54 -4.00 10.26
CA ARG A 100 -14.62 -3.04 10.57
C ARG A 100 -15.56 -3.56 11.65
N ASP A 101 -16.06 -4.79 11.52
CA ASP A 101 -17.03 -5.36 12.46
C ASP A 101 -16.44 -5.46 13.89
N TRP A 102 -15.15 -5.79 13.99
CA TRP A 102 -14.46 -5.92 15.26
C TRP A 102 -14.09 -4.57 15.89
N MET A 103 -13.61 -3.61 15.11
CA MET A 103 -13.07 -2.35 15.65
C MET A 103 -14.12 -1.24 15.78
N ALA A 104 -15.22 -1.26 15.01
CA ALA A 104 -16.18 -0.16 14.95
C ALA A 104 -16.80 0.20 16.32
N THR A 105 -17.05 -0.77 17.19
CA THR A 105 -17.63 -0.50 18.53
C THR A 105 -16.69 0.27 19.46
N GLN A 106 -15.37 0.10 19.32
CA GLN A 106 -14.36 0.76 20.15
C GLN A 106 -13.86 2.05 19.51
N ASP A 107 -13.65 2.07 18.19
CA ASP A 107 -13.12 3.21 17.45
C ASP A 107 -14.18 4.32 17.24
N GLN A 108 -15.48 3.97 17.22
CA GLN A 108 -16.58 4.92 17.04
C GLN A 108 -17.57 4.89 18.22
N PRO A 109 -17.15 5.30 19.43
CA PRO A 109 -18.00 5.22 20.62
C PRO A 109 -19.22 6.15 20.55
N HIS A 110 -19.17 7.20 19.72
CA HIS A 110 -20.27 8.14 19.52
C HIS A 110 -21.45 7.54 18.73
N GLU A 111 -21.24 6.44 18.00
CA GLU A 111 -22.27 5.77 17.21
C GLU A 111 -23.09 4.75 18.04
N ASN A 112 -22.72 4.50 19.31
CA ASN A 112 -23.39 3.55 20.21
C ASN A 112 -23.69 2.18 19.57
N LEU A 113 -22.75 1.67 18.78
CA LEU A 113 -22.89 0.40 18.06
C LEU A 113 -22.86 -0.78 19.06
N ILE A 114 -23.90 -1.61 19.04
CA ILE A 114 -23.98 -2.85 19.82
C ILE A 114 -24.11 -4.02 18.84
N PHE A 115 -23.00 -4.70 18.57
CA PHE A 115 -23.03 -5.94 17.79
C PHE A 115 -23.19 -7.14 18.71
N CYS A 116 -24.13 -8.02 18.39
CA CYS A 116 -24.23 -9.32 19.04
C CYS A 116 -23.13 -10.25 18.46
N ASN A 117 -22.56 -11.14 19.29
CA ASN A 117 -21.47 -12.02 18.87
C ASN A 117 -21.79 -12.91 17.65
N SER A 118 -23.08 -13.14 17.34
CA SER A 118 -23.52 -13.87 16.14
C SER A 118 -23.41 -13.08 14.83
N MET A 119 -23.26 -11.75 14.91
CA MET A 119 -23.27 -10.84 13.77
C MET A 119 -21.86 -10.42 13.35
N ILE A 120 -20.88 -10.57 14.24
CA ILE A 120 -19.46 -10.31 13.99
C ILE A 120 -18.91 -11.36 13.02
N PHE A 121 -18.21 -10.91 11.98
CA PHE A 121 -17.51 -11.83 11.08
C PHE A 121 -16.38 -12.57 11.83
N SER A 122 -16.59 -13.87 12.03
CA SER A 122 -15.57 -14.81 12.49
C SER A 122 -15.31 -15.80 11.37
N GLY A 123 -14.04 -16.02 11.01
CA GLY A 123 -13.61 -16.81 9.83
C GLY A 123 -14.05 -18.28 9.82
N VAL A 124 -14.89 -18.72 10.75
CA VAL A 124 -15.57 -20.01 10.74
C VAL A 124 -16.91 -19.87 10.03
N LYS A 125 -16.87 -19.75 8.71
CA LYS A 125 -17.98 -20.21 7.88
C LYS A 125 -17.52 -21.45 7.13
N ASN A 126 -17.93 -22.61 7.63
CA ASN A 126 -17.91 -23.84 6.85
C ASN A 126 -18.54 -23.53 5.49
N SER A 127 -17.84 -23.89 4.43
CA SER A 127 -18.17 -23.72 3.01
C SER A 127 -19.43 -24.50 2.57
N GLY A 128 -20.53 -24.41 3.33
CA GLY A 128 -21.74 -25.18 3.05
C GLY A 128 -23.02 -24.82 3.81
N SER A 129 -23.03 -23.88 4.77
CA SER A 129 -24.28 -23.53 5.47
C SER A 129 -24.90 -22.24 4.93
N ARG A 130 -25.97 -22.43 4.14
CA ARG A 130 -26.93 -21.41 3.69
C ARG A 130 -27.39 -20.54 4.89
N PRO A 131 -27.40 -19.20 4.80
CA PRO A 131 -27.95 -18.39 5.89
C PRO A 131 -29.44 -18.69 6.06
N PRO A 132 -29.96 -18.80 7.30
CA PRO A 132 -31.38 -18.97 7.53
C PRO A 132 -32.14 -17.73 7.06
N ASN A 133 -33.23 -17.97 6.33
CA ASN A 133 -34.15 -16.96 5.80
C ASN A 133 -34.64 -16.04 6.93
N PRO A 134 -34.55 -14.70 6.82
CA PRO A 134 -35.15 -13.82 7.82
C PRO A 134 -36.67 -14.01 7.81
N THR A 135 -37.19 -14.63 8.87
CA THR A 135 -38.63 -14.67 9.12
C THR A 135 -39.04 -13.26 9.52
N ILE A 136 -39.64 -12.53 8.58
CA ILE A 136 -40.28 -11.24 8.86
C ILE A 136 -41.58 -11.58 9.59
N ASN A 137 -41.57 -11.44 10.92
CA ASN A 137 -42.81 -11.45 11.69
C ASN A 137 -43.48 -10.08 11.50
N LEU A 138 -44.72 -10.11 11.01
CA LEU A 138 -45.64 -8.96 10.90
C LEU A 138 -45.82 -8.25 12.25
#